data_AF-A0A2E1K2A9-F1
#
_entry.id   AF-A0A2E1K2A9-F1
#
_cell.length_a   1.000
_cell.length_b   1.000
_cell.length_c   1.000
_cell.angle_alpha   90.00
_cell.angle_beta   90.00
_cell.angle_gamma   90.00
#
_symmetry.space_group_name_H-M   'P 1'
#
loop_
_entity.id
_entity.type
_entity.pdbx_description
1 polymer ?
#
loop_
_entity_poly.entity_id
_entity_poly.type
_entity_poly.pdbx_seq_one_letter_code
_entity_poly.pdbx_strand_id
1 'polypeptide(L)'
;MIIRSIIKMVYFRLLSLYVSLFLKSRKVKSLNDLLIKKKNILIIGKGKSLLSIPDEKLLSLLNNSDFTILCSSVDIKNHHILEKYNYDVQVVAKFDKHLTKSNVYPKTFFEQGVVKNLCINASSMQNNGYDFYLFYTKYKNYKIPLFCTDNGVNLVSSDASLYGGIGLTMVQSIISNVLSSNIESITLLGVDFYGTGYMHEELPEKYTKSYIQNVEDSVNSRKTRGIPLIKYLIALCNTKDFARKCKLNLPIEVKKFIPE
;
A
#
# COMPACT_ATOMS: atom_id res chain seq x y z
N MET A 1 -47.70 -1.30 1.18
CA MET A 1 -46.37 -1.67 0.67
C MET A 1 -45.63 -0.50 0.01
N ILE A 2 -46.31 0.35 -0.76
CA ILE A 2 -45.73 1.49 -1.50
C ILE A 2 -45.07 2.55 -0.60
N ILE A 3 -45.72 2.97 0.49
CA ILE A 3 -45.20 4.00 1.41
C ILE A 3 -43.83 3.62 2.01
N ARG A 4 -43.64 2.34 2.42
CA ARG A 4 -42.36 1.85 2.94
C ARG A 4 -41.24 1.91 1.89
N SER A 5 -41.57 1.70 0.61
CA SER A 5 -40.60 1.77 -0.49
C SER A 5 -40.17 3.22 -0.75
N ILE A 6 -41.13 4.15 -0.73
CA ILE A 6 -40.87 5.59 -0.91
C ILE A 6 -40.00 6.13 0.24
N ILE A 7 -40.32 5.79 1.49
CA ILE A 7 -39.53 6.20 2.67
C ILE A 7 -38.08 5.70 2.56
N LYS A 8 -37.87 4.43 2.18
CA LYS A 8 -36.52 3.89 1.97
C LYS A 8 -35.78 4.66 0.88
N MET A 9 -36.42 4.93 -0.26
CA MET A 9 -35.78 5.64 -1.38
C MET A 9 -35.38 7.08 -0.98
N VAL A 10 -36.25 7.80 -0.28
CA VAL A 10 -35.97 9.16 0.23
C VAL A 10 -34.81 9.11 1.23
N TYR A 11 -34.83 8.17 2.17
CA TYR A 11 -33.75 7.98 3.14
C TYR A 11 -32.40 7.73 2.46
N PHE A 12 -32.33 6.83 1.47
CA PHE A 12 -31.09 6.56 0.73
C PHE A 12 -30.58 7.78 -0.04
N ARG A 13 -31.47 8.57 -0.65
CA ARG A 13 -31.09 9.80 -1.34
C ARG A 13 -30.56 10.85 -0.37
N LEU A 14 -31.21 11.05 0.76
CA LEU A 14 -30.75 11.98 1.80
C LEU A 14 -29.42 11.54 2.41
N LEU A 15 -29.25 10.24 2.67
CA LEU A 15 -27.99 9.69 3.17
C LEU A 15 -26.85 9.86 2.14
N SER A 16 -27.11 9.59 0.86
CA SER A 16 -26.14 9.80 -0.21
C SER A 16 -25.74 11.28 -0.33
N LEU A 17 -26.71 12.19 -0.26
CA LEU A 17 -26.45 13.63 -0.28
C LEU A 17 -25.65 14.08 0.94
N TYR A 18 -26.00 13.61 2.14
CA TYR A 18 -25.26 13.88 3.37
C TYR A 18 -23.83 13.38 3.29
N VAL A 19 -23.61 12.15 2.83
CA VAL A 19 -22.28 11.58 2.63
C VAL A 19 -21.50 12.42 1.62
N SER A 20 -22.10 12.78 0.48
CA SER A 20 -21.45 13.62 -0.52
C SER A 20 -21.02 14.98 0.05
N LEU A 21 -21.90 15.65 0.80
CA LEU A 21 -21.60 16.93 1.45
C LEU A 21 -20.53 16.80 2.55
N PHE A 22 -20.63 15.76 3.38
CA PHE A 22 -19.64 15.44 4.41
C PHE A 22 -18.26 15.22 3.78
N LEU A 23 -18.18 14.46 2.69
CA LEU A 23 -16.93 14.15 2.01
C LEU A 23 -16.33 15.38 1.31
N LYS A 24 -17.16 16.21 0.65
CA LYS A 24 -16.70 17.50 0.06
C LYS A 24 -16.03 18.42 1.08
N SER A 25 -16.50 18.39 2.33
CA SER A 25 -15.93 19.21 3.42
C SER A 25 -14.60 18.68 3.97
N ARG A 26 -14.23 17.44 3.67
CA ARG A 26 -13.05 16.76 4.21
C ARG A 26 -12.04 16.51 3.08
N LYS A 27 -11.13 17.46 2.86
CA LYS A 27 -9.96 17.24 2.00
C LYS A 27 -8.99 16.30 2.72
N VAL A 28 -8.92 15.05 2.26
CA VAL A 28 -7.83 14.14 2.60
C VAL A 28 -6.54 14.71 1.98
N LYS A 29 -5.47 14.80 2.77
CA LYS A 29 -4.18 15.31 2.30
C LYS A 29 -3.49 14.28 1.39
N SER A 30 -2.67 14.74 0.45
CA SER A 30 -1.93 13.81 -0.42
C SER A 30 -0.76 13.20 0.35
N LEU A 31 -0.40 11.95 0.06
CA LEU A 31 0.83 11.34 0.54
C LEU A 31 2.04 12.21 0.22
N ASN A 32 2.03 12.93 -0.91
CA ASN A 32 3.08 13.87 -1.32
C ASN A 32 3.41 14.89 -0.23
N ASP A 33 2.41 15.33 0.54
CA ASP A 33 2.59 16.33 1.61
C ASP A 33 3.52 15.82 2.73
N LEU A 34 3.58 14.50 2.95
CA LEU A 34 4.48 13.87 3.91
C LEU A 34 5.91 13.70 3.37
N LEU A 35 6.06 13.71 2.05
CA LEU A 35 7.30 13.35 1.36
C LEU A 35 8.18 14.55 0.98
N ILE A 36 7.65 15.79 1.08
CA ILE A 36 8.30 17.04 0.59
C ILE A 36 9.76 17.18 1.04
N LYS A 37 10.08 16.79 2.29
CA LYS A 37 11.41 16.94 2.91
C LYS A 37 12.17 15.64 3.08
N LYS A 38 11.74 14.58 2.39
CA LYS A 38 12.35 13.25 2.47
C LYS A 38 13.25 13.04 1.25
N LYS A 39 14.23 12.15 1.37
CA LYS A 39 15.14 11.77 0.27
C LYS A 39 15.20 10.27 0.09
N ASN A 40 15.22 9.52 1.19
CA ASN A 40 15.32 8.06 1.22
C ASN A 40 14.04 7.45 1.77
N ILE A 41 13.35 6.69 0.92
CA ILE A 41 12.10 6.04 1.30
C ILE A 41 12.27 4.53 1.30
N LEU A 42 11.76 3.91 2.35
CA LEU A 42 11.61 2.46 2.45
C LEU A 42 10.16 2.06 2.29
N ILE A 43 9.86 1.21 1.32
CA ILE A 43 8.53 0.64 1.12
C ILE A 43 8.59 -0.83 1.54
N ILE A 44 7.86 -1.16 2.59
CA ILE A 44 7.82 -2.50 3.19
C ILE A 44 6.49 -3.16 2.83
N GLY A 45 6.58 -4.26 2.09
CA GLY A 45 5.45 -5.08 1.65
C GLY A 45 5.08 -6.19 2.64
N LYS A 46 4.36 -7.17 2.09
CA LYS A 46 4.05 -8.47 2.69
C LYS A 46 4.97 -9.49 2.03
N GLY A 47 5.90 -10.13 2.73
CA GLY A 47 6.73 -11.13 2.04
C GLY A 47 7.64 -11.94 2.94
N LYS A 48 7.65 -13.26 2.69
CA LYS A 48 8.64 -14.21 3.23
C LYS A 48 10.09 -13.76 2.97
N SER A 49 10.34 -13.01 1.89
CA SER A 49 11.66 -12.47 1.57
C SER A 49 12.19 -11.45 2.59
N LEU A 50 11.36 -10.96 3.52
CA LEU A 50 11.88 -10.20 4.67
C LEU A 50 12.73 -11.11 5.57
N LEU A 51 12.35 -12.39 5.73
CA LEU A 51 13.04 -13.36 6.58
C LEU A 51 14.41 -13.79 6.01
N SER A 52 14.67 -13.58 4.72
CA SER A 52 15.96 -13.89 4.10
C SER A 52 16.94 -12.71 4.15
N ILE A 53 16.52 -11.54 4.64
CA ILE A 53 17.40 -10.39 4.78
C ILE A 53 18.15 -10.52 6.11
N PRO A 54 19.50 -10.46 6.13
CA PRO A 54 20.25 -10.44 7.37
C PRO A 54 19.82 -9.29 8.28
N ASP A 55 19.69 -9.56 9.57
CA ASP A 55 19.24 -8.62 10.59
C ASP A 55 19.98 -7.28 10.56
N GLU A 56 21.32 -7.31 10.45
CA GLU A 56 22.17 -6.11 10.38
C GLU A 56 21.85 -5.26 9.15
N LYS A 57 21.61 -5.91 8.01
CA LYS A 57 21.24 -5.24 6.77
C LYS A 57 19.86 -4.62 6.89
N LEU A 58 18.90 -5.33 7.50
CA LEU A 58 17.56 -4.81 7.71
C LEU A 58 17.57 -3.58 8.63
N LEU A 59 18.28 -3.65 9.76
CA LEU A 59 18.46 -2.52 10.68
C LEU A 59 19.13 -1.32 10.00
N SER A 60 20.18 -1.57 9.22
CA SER A 60 20.84 -0.52 8.44
C SER A 60 19.89 0.18 7.48
N LEU A 61 19.06 -0.59 6.76
CA LEU A 61 18.06 -0.01 5.85
C LEU A 61 16.99 0.79 6.57
N LEU A 62 16.50 0.29 7.72
CA LEU A 62 15.52 1.01 8.54
C LEU A 62 16.09 2.33 9.07
N ASN A 63 17.30 2.31 9.63
CA ASN A 63 17.93 3.48 10.24
C ASN A 63 18.38 4.55 9.22
N ASN A 64 18.71 4.14 8.00
CA ASN A 64 19.15 5.05 6.93
C ASN A 64 18.00 5.62 6.09
N SER A 65 16.74 5.28 6.42
CA SER A 65 15.57 5.75 5.69
C SER A 65 14.95 6.97 6.38
N ASP A 66 14.63 8.01 5.61
CA ASP A 66 14.00 9.23 6.15
C ASP A 66 12.50 9.03 6.41
N PHE A 67 11.92 8.05 5.72
CA PHE A 67 10.49 7.78 5.73
C PHE A 67 10.22 6.31 5.43
N THR A 68 9.43 5.68 6.27
CA THR A 68 9.06 4.25 6.13
C THR A 68 7.57 4.09 5.85
N ILE A 69 7.28 3.43 4.75
CA ILE A 69 5.93 3.16 4.24
C ILE A 69 5.64 1.69 4.38
N LEU A 70 4.52 1.38 5.02
CA LEU A 70 4.09 0.02 5.24
C LEU A 70 2.85 -0.34 4.43
N CYS A 71 2.96 -1.33 3.55
CA CYS A 71 1.86 -1.78 2.68
C CYS A 71 1.05 -2.96 3.27
N SER A 72 1.52 -3.63 4.34
CA SER A 72 0.79 -4.72 4.99
C SER A 72 1.25 -5.01 6.41
N SER A 73 0.32 -5.23 7.33
CA SER A 73 0.60 -5.51 8.74
C SER A 73 0.82 -7.00 9.08
N VAL A 74 0.50 -7.91 8.16
CA VAL A 74 0.33 -9.34 8.47
C VAL A 74 1.67 -10.00 8.80
N ASP A 75 2.71 -9.68 8.05
CA ASP A 75 3.99 -10.39 8.15
C ASP A 75 4.96 -9.74 9.15
N ILE A 76 4.78 -8.46 9.46
CA ILE A 76 5.65 -7.71 10.37
C ILE A 76 5.58 -8.24 11.80
N LYS A 77 4.40 -8.68 12.24
CA LYS A 77 4.20 -9.23 13.59
C LYS A 77 4.97 -10.52 13.84
N ASN A 78 5.42 -11.19 12.78
CA ASN A 78 6.14 -12.45 12.88
C ASN A 78 7.66 -12.28 12.71
N HIS A 79 8.14 -11.04 12.59
CA HIS A 79 9.56 -10.73 12.41
C HIS A 79 10.09 -9.96 13.63
N HIS A 80 11.08 -10.53 14.31
CA HIS A 80 11.61 -10.07 15.62
C HIS A 80 12.20 -8.65 15.64
N ILE A 81 12.66 -8.15 14.48
CA ILE A 81 13.10 -6.76 14.30
C ILE A 81 11.93 -5.85 13.91
N LEU A 82 11.18 -6.22 12.87
CA LEU A 82 10.14 -5.35 12.32
C LEU A 82 8.97 -5.14 13.29
N GLU A 83 8.67 -6.11 14.14
CA GLU A 83 7.62 -5.97 15.17
C GLU A 83 7.92 -4.87 16.19
N LYS A 84 9.21 -4.53 16.37
CA LYS A 84 9.68 -3.52 17.33
C LYS A 84 9.88 -2.15 16.71
N TYR A 85 9.70 -2.03 15.40
CA TYR A 85 9.98 -0.81 14.65
C TYR A 85 8.73 0.07 14.52
N ASN A 86 8.94 1.39 14.47
CA ASN A 86 7.88 2.37 14.26
C ASN A 86 7.87 2.86 12.81
N TYR A 87 6.69 2.90 12.20
CA TYR A 87 6.48 3.27 10.80
C TYR A 87 5.85 4.65 10.68
N ASP A 88 6.24 5.40 9.65
CA ASP A 88 5.70 6.74 9.43
C ASP A 88 4.28 6.69 8.85
N VAL A 89 4.02 5.74 7.95
CA VAL A 89 2.69 5.60 7.35
C VAL A 89 2.36 4.15 7.02
N GLN A 90 1.11 3.75 7.24
CA GLN A 90 0.55 2.53 6.69
C GLN A 90 -0.37 2.85 5.51
N VAL A 91 -0.15 2.21 4.36
CA VAL A 91 -0.99 2.32 3.17
C VAL A 91 -1.98 1.16 3.12
N VAL A 92 -3.26 1.46 2.91
CA VAL A 92 -4.35 0.46 2.92
C VAL A 92 -4.98 0.32 1.53
N ALA A 93 -5.15 -0.92 1.07
CA ALA A 93 -5.43 -1.23 -0.33
C ALA A 93 -6.85 -0.90 -0.82
N LYS A 94 -7.87 -1.20 0.01
CA LYS A 94 -9.28 -1.01 -0.33
C LYS A 94 -10.15 -1.02 0.94
N PHE A 95 -11.23 -0.26 0.92
CA PHE A 95 -12.33 -0.40 1.88
C PHE A 95 -13.12 -1.67 1.52
N ASP A 96 -13.02 -2.71 2.33
CA ASP A 96 -13.95 -3.84 2.19
C ASP A 96 -15.31 -3.39 2.75
N LYS A 97 -16.40 -3.67 2.03
CA LYS A 97 -17.80 -3.43 2.46
C LYS A 97 -18.10 -4.05 3.82
N HIS A 98 -17.34 -5.08 4.20
CA HIS A 98 -17.50 -5.74 5.49
C HIS A 98 -16.62 -5.16 6.62
N LEU A 99 -15.70 -4.21 6.36
CA LEU A 99 -14.76 -3.60 7.34
C LEU A 99 -13.93 -4.59 8.19
N THR A 100 -14.13 -5.89 8.01
CA THR A 100 -13.53 -7.01 8.75
C THR A 100 -12.29 -7.57 8.06
N LYS A 101 -12.15 -7.37 6.74
CA LYS A 101 -11.00 -7.84 5.93
C LYS A 101 -10.00 -6.74 5.56
N SER A 102 -10.28 -5.47 5.86
CA SER A 102 -9.31 -4.40 5.65
C SER A 102 -8.15 -4.60 6.63
N ASN A 103 -7.00 -5.04 6.13
CA ASN A 103 -5.73 -5.26 6.84
C ASN A 103 -5.12 -3.93 7.37
N VAL A 104 -5.92 -3.13 8.05
CA VAL A 104 -5.44 -2.00 8.84
C VAL A 104 -5.07 -2.53 10.20
N TYR A 105 -3.97 -2.06 10.78
CA TYR A 105 -3.61 -2.51 12.12
C TYR A 105 -4.78 -2.36 13.12
N PRO A 106 -4.87 -3.25 14.13
CA PRO A 106 -5.74 -3.03 15.27
C PRO A 106 -5.42 -1.68 15.92
N LYS A 107 -6.44 -1.05 16.53
CA LYS A 107 -6.34 0.24 17.22
C LYS A 107 -5.08 0.37 18.10
N THR A 108 -4.70 -0.72 18.76
CA THR A 108 -3.57 -0.81 19.69
C THR A 108 -2.23 -0.37 19.09
N PHE A 109 -2.00 -0.58 17.79
CA PHE A 109 -0.74 -0.19 17.14
C PHE A 109 -0.63 1.32 16.93
N PHE A 110 -1.75 1.98 16.65
CA PHE A 110 -1.78 3.43 16.53
C PHE A 110 -1.67 4.09 17.91
N GLU A 111 -2.31 3.50 18.92
CA GLU A 111 -2.21 3.96 20.32
C GLU A 111 -0.79 3.82 20.88
N GLN A 112 -0.06 2.79 20.47
CA GLN A 112 1.35 2.56 20.83
C GLN A 112 2.33 3.42 20.01
N GLY A 113 1.85 4.19 19.03
CA GLY A 113 2.70 5.00 18.16
C GLY A 113 3.52 4.17 17.15
N VAL A 114 3.20 2.88 16.97
CA VAL A 114 3.87 2.00 16.00
C VAL A 114 3.62 2.48 14.57
N VAL A 115 2.49 3.12 14.30
CA VAL A 115 2.22 3.77 13.01
C VAL A 115 1.71 5.19 13.26
N LYS A 116 2.39 6.20 12.69
CA LYS A 116 2.05 7.61 12.90
C LYS A 116 0.87 8.09 12.04
N ASN A 117 0.79 7.62 10.79
CA ASN A 117 -0.18 8.09 9.80
C ASN A 117 -0.86 6.94 9.06
N LEU A 118 -2.07 7.20 8.56
CA LEU A 118 -2.80 6.27 7.70
C LEU A 118 -2.93 6.87 6.30
N CYS A 119 -2.66 6.08 5.29
CA CYS A 119 -2.81 6.48 3.89
C CYS A 119 -3.72 5.51 3.16
N ILE A 120 -4.74 6.01 2.49
CA ILE A 120 -5.63 5.20 1.67
C ILE A 120 -5.09 5.11 0.25
N ASN A 121 -5.00 3.90 -0.29
CA ASN A 121 -4.77 3.69 -1.71
C ASN A 121 -6.08 3.95 -2.45
N ALA A 122 -6.41 5.24 -2.59
CA ALA A 122 -7.61 5.67 -3.27
C ALA A 122 -7.31 5.93 -4.75
N SER A 123 -8.30 5.65 -5.59
CA SER A 123 -8.48 6.42 -6.81
C SER A 123 -9.50 7.53 -6.55
N SER A 124 -9.45 8.61 -7.32
CA SER A 124 -10.40 9.73 -7.25
C SER A 124 -11.88 9.31 -7.26
N MET A 125 -12.22 8.17 -7.87
CA MET A 125 -13.58 7.59 -7.84
C MET A 125 -13.96 6.96 -6.49
N GLN A 126 -13.00 6.47 -5.71
CA GLN A 126 -13.22 5.81 -4.41
C GLN A 126 -13.35 6.82 -3.25
N ASN A 127 -12.93 8.07 -3.46
CA ASN A 127 -12.94 9.12 -2.43
C ASN A 127 -14.32 9.75 -2.15
N ASN A 128 -15.38 9.35 -2.87
CA ASN A 128 -16.70 9.98 -2.79
C ASN A 128 -17.86 9.03 -2.40
N GLY A 129 -17.55 7.88 -1.75
CA GLY A 129 -18.53 6.84 -1.47
C GLY A 129 -18.87 6.61 0.01
N TYR A 130 -19.95 5.87 0.25
CA TYR A 130 -20.37 5.40 1.58
C TYR A 130 -19.29 4.58 2.29
N ASP A 131 -18.53 3.76 1.54
CA ASP A 131 -17.44 2.96 2.10
C ASP A 131 -16.30 3.83 2.64
N PHE A 132 -15.95 4.91 1.94
CA PHE A 132 -14.98 5.89 2.44
C PHE A 132 -15.50 6.63 3.67
N TYR A 133 -16.79 6.99 3.70
CA TYR A 133 -17.42 7.57 4.89
C TYR A 133 -17.34 6.64 6.10
N LEU A 134 -17.66 5.35 5.95
CA LEU A 134 -17.56 4.36 7.02
C LEU A 134 -16.12 4.19 7.51
N PHE A 135 -15.15 4.15 6.60
CA PHE A 135 -13.74 4.09 6.96
C PHE A 135 -13.30 5.35 7.71
N TYR A 136 -13.58 6.53 7.15
CA TYR A 136 -13.23 7.80 7.77
C TYR A 136 -13.83 7.92 9.16
N THR A 137 -15.11 7.57 9.33
CA THR A 137 -15.77 7.63 10.64
C THR A 137 -15.20 6.66 11.65
N LYS A 138 -14.73 5.48 11.23
CA LYS A 138 -14.05 4.53 12.10
C LYS A 138 -12.71 5.08 12.60
N TYR A 139 -11.87 5.62 11.69
CA TYR A 139 -10.50 6.04 12.04
C TYR A 139 -10.37 7.48 12.54
N LYS A 140 -11.29 8.39 12.21
CA LYS A 140 -11.27 9.78 12.72
C LYS A 140 -11.30 9.84 14.25
N ASN A 141 -12.00 8.89 14.88
CA ASN A 141 -12.14 8.83 16.34
C ASN A 141 -10.82 8.48 17.03
N TYR A 142 -9.87 7.89 16.30
CA TYR A 142 -8.54 7.58 16.79
C TYR A 142 -7.55 8.74 16.63
N LYS A 143 -7.99 9.90 16.10
CA LYS A 143 -7.16 11.09 15.86
C LYS A 143 -5.92 10.82 14.99
N ILE A 144 -5.93 9.76 14.20
CA ILE A 144 -4.85 9.42 13.26
C ILE A 144 -5.01 10.29 12.02
N PRO A 145 -3.96 11.03 11.60
CA PRO A 145 -3.99 11.77 10.34
C PRO A 145 -4.21 10.84 9.14
N LEU A 146 -5.10 11.25 8.24
CA LEU A 146 -5.47 10.49 7.05
C LEU A 146 -4.96 11.17 5.78
N PHE A 147 -4.29 10.38 4.95
CA PHE A 147 -3.72 10.75 3.65
C PHE A 147 -4.25 9.85 2.54
N CYS A 148 -4.01 10.22 1.28
CA CYS A 148 -4.34 9.39 0.12
C CYS A 148 -3.20 9.36 -0.91
N THR A 149 -3.13 8.29 -1.71
CA THR A 149 -2.20 8.16 -2.84
C THR A 149 -2.71 8.81 -4.13
N ASP A 150 -3.68 9.72 -4.06
CA ASP A 150 -4.18 10.44 -5.24
C ASP A 150 -3.21 11.54 -5.68
N ASN A 151 -3.30 11.92 -6.96
CA ASN A 151 -2.50 13.00 -7.58
C ASN A 151 -0.99 12.73 -7.63
N GLY A 152 -0.59 11.46 -7.69
CA GLY A 152 0.77 11.09 -8.05
C GLY A 152 1.12 11.45 -9.50
N VAL A 153 2.43 11.58 -9.77
CA VAL A 153 2.97 11.83 -11.11
C VAL A 153 3.41 10.50 -11.73
N ASN A 154 2.98 10.23 -12.96
CA ASN A 154 3.37 9.03 -13.70
C ASN A 154 4.40 9.40 -14.77
N LEU A 155 5.63 8.89 -14.65
CA LEU A 155 6.67 9.03 -15.68
C LEU A 155 6.54 7.99 -16.81
N VAL A 156 5.83 6.90 -16.53
CA VAL A 156 5.49 5.83 -17.49
C VAL A 156 4.00 5.53 -17.38
N SER A 157 3.42 4.87 -18.39
CA SER A 157 2.00 4.56 -18.39
C SER A 157 1.58 3.76 -17.15
N SER A 158 0.45 4.14 -16.56
CA SER A 158 -0.20 3.42 -15.46
C SER A 158 -1.14 2.31 -15.91
N ASP A 159 -1.24 2.06 -17.22
CA ASP A 159 -2.07 0.99 -17.76
C ASP A 159 -1.39 -0.37 -17.57
N ALA A 160 -2.01 -1.23 -16.74
CA ALA A 160 -1.53 -2.57 -16.45
C ALA A 160 -1.44 -3.47 -17.69
N SER A 161 -2.30 -3.22 -18.70
CA SER A 161 -2.41 -4.05 -19.89
C SER A 161 -1.13 -3.99 -20.73
N LEU A 162 -0.45 -2.83 -20.77
CA LEU A 162 0.84 -2.63 -21.45
C LEU A 162 1.95 -3.51 -20.86
N TYR A 163 1.80 -3.92 -19.60
CA TYR A 163 2.74 -4.79 -18.90
C TYR A 163 2.26 -6.26 -18.86
N GLY A 164 1.17 -6.59 -19.57
CA GLY A 164 0.59 -7.93 -19.61
C GLY A 164 -0.21 -8.32 -18.37
N GLY A 165 -0.73 -7.34 -17.63
CA GLY A 165 -1.55 -7.52 -16.43
C GLY A 165 -2.96 -6.96 -16.58
N ILE A 166 -3.80 -7.23 -15.57
CA ILE A 166 -5.15 -6.65 -15.46
C ILE A 166 -5.24 -5.57 -14.37
N GLY A 167 -4.17 -5.39 -13.59
CA GLY A 167 -4.07 -4.36 -12.57
C GLY A 167 -2.64 -4.20 -12.08
N LEU A 168 -2.26 -2.95 -11.82
CA LEU A 168 -1.03 -2.62 -11.11
C LEU A 168 -1.30 -2.54 -9.60
N THR A 169 -0.25 -2.62 -8.79
CA THR A 169 -0.34 -2.78 -7.33
C THR A 169 -0.35 -1.44 -6.59
N MET A 170 -0.70 -1.46 -5.29
CA MET A 170 -0.56 -0.31 -4.38
C MET A 170 0.84 0.33 -4.44
N VAL A 171 1.88 -0.47 -4.66
CA VAL A 171 3.27 0.02 -4.75
C VAL A 171 3.42 1.01 -5.90
N GLN A 172 2.72 0.82 -7.02
CA GLN A 172 2.74 1.76 -8.13
C GLN A 172 2.13 3.12 -7.73
N SER A 173 0.98 3.12 -7.03
CA SER A 173 0.37 4.35 -6.52
C SER A 173 1.27 5.08 -5.52
N ILE A 174 1.98 4.34 -4.67
CA ILE A 174 2.96 4.92 -3.75
C ILE A 174 4.10 5.55 -4.54
N ILE A 175 4.66 4.83 -5.52
CA ILE A 175 5.77 5.32 -6.35
C ILE A 175 5.36 6.58 -7.12
N SER A 176 4.17 6.64 -7.72
CA SER A 176 3.73 7.85 -8.44
C SER A 176 3.67 9.09 -7.54
N ASN A 177 3.31 8.92 -6.27
CA ASN A 177 3.37 10.00 -5.28
C ASN A 177 4.82 10.37 -4.95
N VAL A 178 5.66 9.36 -4.70
CA VAL A 178 7.08 9.53 -4.44
C VAL A 178 7.80 10.34 -5.55
N LEU A 179 7.47 10.10 -6.82
CA LEU A 179 8.08 10.78 -7.97
C LEU A 179 7.85 12.30 -7.98
N SER A 180 6.76 12.76 -7.37
CA SER A 180 6.43 14.18 -7.27
C SER A 180 7.31 14.97 -6.29
N SER A 181 8.10 14.27 -5.46
CA SER A 181 8.84 14.84 -4.33
C SER A 181 10.37 14.84 -4.57
N ASN A 182 11.16 15.29 -3.60
CA ASN A 182 12.63 15.37 -3.67
C ASN A 182 13.33 14.03 -3.36
N ILE A 183 12.70 12.92 -3.74
CA ILE A 183 13.18 11.57 -3.39
C ILE A 183 14.37 11.21 -4.27
N GLU A 184 15.46 10.82 -3.62
CA GLU A 184 16.74 10.41 -4.21
C GLU A 184 16.87 8.88 -4.24
N SER A 185 16.23 8.17 -3.30
CA SER A 185 16.22 6.71 -3.31
C SER A 185 14.92 6.10 -2.81
N ILE A 186 14.53 4.99 -3.45
CA ILE A 186 13.41 4.14 -3.06
C ILE A 186 13.95 2.73 -2.87
N THR A 187 13.74 2.17 -1.69
CA THR A 187 14.09 0.78 -1.40
C THR A 187 12.83 -0.03 -1.18
N LEU A 188 12.69 -1.13 -1.93
CA LEU A 188 11.57 -2.05 -1.80
C LEU A 188 11.99 -3.27 -0.97
N LEU A 189 11.31 -3.53 0.14
CA LEU A 189 11.52 -4.71 0.98
C LEU A 189 10.25 -5.52 1.09
N GLY A 190 10.35 -6.85 0.97
CA GLY A 190 9.19 -7.73 1.16
C GLY A 190 8.02 -7.43 0.21
N VAL A 191 8.26 -6.80 -0.94
CA VAL A 191 7.20 -6.53 -1.91
C VAL A 191 6.86 -7.83 -2.63
N ASP A 192 5.62 -8.26 -2.48
CA ASP A 192 5.13 -9.50 -3.08
C ASP A 192 4.80 -9.34 -4.56
N PHE A 193 5.75 -9.73 -5.42
CA PHE A 193 5.49 -9.86 -6.84
C PHE A 193 4.73 -11.14 -7.20
N TYR A 194 4.27 -11.95 -6.24
CA TYR A 194 3.68 -13.26 -6.52
C TYR A 194 2.33 -13.50 -5.84
N GLY A 195 1.89 -12.59 -4.96
CA GLY A 195 0.58 -12.60 -4.29
C GLY A 195 0.47 -13.53 -3.07
N THR A 196 1.50 -14.32 -2.78
CA THR A 196 1.62 -15.17 -1.58
C THR A 196 3.04 -15.24 -0.99
N GLY A 197 3.93 -14.31 -1.37
CA GLY A 197 5.29 -14.20 -0.82
C GLY A 197 6.17 -15.38 -1.19
N TYR A 198 6.57 -15.50 -2.47
CA TYR A 198 7.52 -16.53 -2.93
C TYR A 198 7.29 -17.95 -2.36
N MET A 199 6.06 -18.46 -2.44
CA MET A 199 5.78 -19.88 -2.15
C MET A 199 6.37 -20.78 -3.25
N HIS A 200 7.65 -21.12 -3.15
CA HIS A 200 8.21 -22.30 -3.82
C HIS A 200 9.32 -23.01 -3.03
N GLU A 201 9.69 -22.54 -1.85
CA GLU A 201 10.60 -23.27 -0.95
C GLU A 201 9.92 -23.48 0.39
N GLU A 202 10.01 -24.71 0.91
CA GLU A 202 9.40 -25.16 2.15
C GLU A 202 9.65 -24.16 3.28
N LEU A 203 8.58 -23.74 3.97
CA LEU A 203 8.70 -22.93 5.17
C LEU A 203 9.18 -23.84 6.31
N PRO A 204 10.11 -23.38 7.18
CA PRO A 204 10.33 -24.04 8.46
C PRO A 204 8.99 -24.18 9.20
N GLU A 205 8.71 -25.36 9.72
CA GLU A 205 7.38 -25.79 10.23
C GLU A 205 6.73 -24.79 11.22
N LYS A 206 7.56 -24.08 11.99
CA LYS A 206 7.15 -23.02 12.93
C LYS A 206 6.43 -21.83 12.28
N TYR A 207 6.65 -21.59 10.99
CA TYR A 207 6.06 -20.49 10.23
C TYR A 207 4.97 -20.98 9.28
N THR A 208 4.58 -22.25 9.28
CA THR A 208 3.62 -22.76 8.28
C THR A 208 2.16 -22.50 8.72
N LYS A 209 1.89 -22.52 10.03
CA LYS A 209 0.53 -22.40 10.57
C LYS A 209 -0.05 -20.98 10.57
N SER A 210 0.79 -19.93 10.65
CA SER A 210 0.31 -18.53 10.69
C SER A 210 0.16 -17.86 9.32
N TYR A 211 0.76 -18.42 8.26
CA TYR A 211 0.87 -17.75 6.95
C TYR A 211 -0.24 -18.13 5.95
N ILE A 212 -0.98 -19.23 6.17
CA ILE A 212 -1.78 -19.89 5.11
C ILE A 212 -3.30 -19.61 5.17
N GLN A 213 -3.85 -19.00 6.22
CA GLN A 213 -5.31 -19.08 6.42
C GLN A 213 -6.23 -18.10 5.66
N ASN A 214 -5.74 -17.18 4.80
CA ASN A 214 -6.63 -16.26 4.08
C ASN A 214 -6.14 -15.92 2.67
N VAL A 215 -5.81 -16.92 1.85
CA VAL A 215 -5.57 -16.72 0.42
C VAL A 215 -6.87 -17.06 -0.31
N GLU A 216 -7.68 -16.04 -0.64
CA GLU A 216 -8.76 -16.20 -1.62
C GLU A 216 -8.15 -16.64 -2.96
N ASP A 217 -8.66 -17.75 -3.51
CA ASP A 217 -8.36 -18.25 -4.84
C ASP A 217 -8.76 -17.22 -5.92
N SER A 218 -7.92 -16.23 -6.16
CA SER A 218 -8.10 -15.28 -7.25
C SER A 218 -6.88 -15.34 -8.18
N VAL A 219 -7.09 -15.80 -9.41
CA VAL A 219 -6.29 -15.60 -10.63
C VAL A 219 -4.78 -15.45 -10.42
N ASN A 220 -3.98 -16.44 -10.83
CA ASN A 220 -2.49 -16.47 -10.79
C ASN A 220 -1.87 -15.06 -10.65
N SER A 221 -1.66 -14.63 -9.40
CA SER A 221 -1.30 -13.26 -8.99
C SER A 221 0.05 -12.83 -9.55
N ARG A 222 0.95 -13.79 -9.75
CA ARG A 222 2.22 -13.61 -10.45
C ARG A 222 1.99 -13.08 -11.87
N LYS A 223 1.06 -13.65 -12.63
CA LYS A 223 0.77 -13.24 -14.01
C LYS A 223 -0.02 -11.93 -14.07
N THR A 224 -0.97 -11.74 -13.16
CA THR A 224 -1.92 -10.61 -13.26
C THR A 224 -1.48 -9.33 -12.59
N ARG A 225 -0.56 -9.41 -11.62
CA ARG A 225 -0.09 -8.25 -10.81
C ARG A 225 1.43 -8.21 -10.68
N GLY A 226 2.03 -9.36 -10.39
CA GLY A 226 3.45 -9.54 -10.13
C GLY A 226 4.42 -9.13 -11.22
N ILE A 227 4.45 -9.93 -12.28
CA ILE A 227 5.24 -9.67 -13.49
C ILE A 227 4.90 -8.29 -14.09
N PRO A 228 3.61 -7.88 -14.16
CA PRO A 228 3.26 -6.52 -14.56
C PRO A 228 3.95 -5.43 -13.72
N LEU A 229 3.99 -5.57 -12.39
CA LEU A 229 4.70 -4.63 -11.52
C LEU A 229 6.20 -4.62 -11.82
N ILE A 230 6.83 -5.79 -12.00
CA ILE A 230 8.26 -5.88 -12.35
C ILE A 230 8.55 -5.11 -13.65
N LYS A 231 7.76 -5.35 -14.69
CA LYS A 231 7.90 -4.67 -15.99
C LYS A 231 7.68 -3.16 -15.87
N TYR A 232 6.70 -2.73 -15.06
CA TYR A 232 6.49 -1.31 -14.75
C TYR A 232 7.73 -0.68 -14.09
N LEU A 233 8.32 -1.35 -13.09
CA LEU A 233 9.52 -0.84 -12.40
C LEU A 233 10.72 -0.76 -13.35
N ILE A 234 10.88 -1.72 -14.25
CA ILE A 234 11.91 -1.69 -15.30
C ILE A 234 11.69 -0.50 -16.24
N ALA A 235 10.46 -0.32 -16.74
CA ALA A 235 10.13 0.81 -17.61
C ALA A 235 10.41 2.16 -16.92
N LEU A 236 10.07 2.26 -15.63
CA LEU A 236 10.35 3.44 -14.82
C LEU A 236 11.87 3.69 -14.70
N CYS A 237 12.65 2.65 -14.37
CA CYS A 237 14.12 2.73 -14.30
C CYS A 237 14.77 3.19 -15.61
N ASN A 238 14.19 2.80 -16.75
CA ASN A 238 14.70 3.16 -18.08
C ASN A 238 14.29 4.57 -18.53
N THR A 239 13.51 5.29 -17.73
CA THR A 239 13.13 6.67 -18.03
C THR A 239 14.26 7.62 -17.59
N LYS A 240 14.77 8.46 -18.51
CA LYS A 240 15.90 9.37 -18.24
C LYS A 240 15.68 10.25 -17.00
N ASP A 241 14.48 10.79 -16.84
CA ASP A 241 14.13 11.66 -15.71
C ASP A 241 14.20 10.92 -14.38
N PHE A 242 13.75 9.66 -14.35
CA PHE A 242 13.83 8.83 -13.16
C PHE A 242 15.29 8.49 -12.84
N ALA A 243 16.03 7.96 -13.83
CA ALA A 243 17.42 7.52 -13.66
C ALA A 243 18.34 8.64 -13.18
N ARG A 244 18.07 9.91 -13.54
CA ARG A 244 18.83 11.07 -13.08
C ARG A 244 18.49 11.51 -11.66
N LYS A 245 17.26 11.30 -11.20
CA LYS A 245 16.73 11.89 -9.96
C LYS A 245 16.68 10.90 -8.81
N CYS A 246 16.35 9.63 -9.09
CA CYS A 246 15.99 8.66 -8.07
C CYS A 246 16.56 7.28 -8.38
N LYS A 247 17.21 6.66 -7.39
CA LYS A 247 17.67 5.28 -7.44
C LYS A 247 16.59 4.33 -6.92
N LEU A 248 16.20 3.34 -7.71
CA LEU A 248 15.34 2.25 -7.26
C LEU A 248 16.17 1.04 -6.82
N ASN A 249 16.18 0.73 -5.53
CA ASN A 249 16.82 -0.47 -4.99
C ASN A 249 15.82 -1.63 -5.04
N LEU A 250 15.96 -2.46 -6.07
CA LEU A 250 15.14 -3.66 -6.27
C LEU A 250 15.69 -4.86 -5.48
N PRO A 251 14.80 -5.75 -4.99
CA PRO A 251 15.20 -7.04 -4.43
C PRO A 251 16.01 -7.86 -5.44
N ILE A 252 16.97 -8.65 -4.96
CA ILE A 252 17.89 -9.41 -5.83
C ILE A 252 17.13 -10.40 -6.73
N GLU A 253 16.01 -10.93 -6.24
CA GLU A 253 15.13 -11.86 -6.92
C GLU A 253 14.39 -11.22 -8.09
N VAL A 254 14.29 -9.89 -8.12
CA VAL A 254 13.70 -9.12 -9.23
C VAL A 254 14.75 -8.84 -10.29
N LYS A 255 16.03 -8.70 -9.90
CA LYS A 255 17.12 -8.36 -10.83
C LYS A 255 17.27 -9.35 -11.98
N LYS A 256 16.98 -10.64 -11.75
CA LYS A 256 17.00 -11.68 -12.80
C LYS A 256 15.98 -11.48 -13.93
N PHE A 257 15.03 -10.55 -13.77
CA PHE A 257 14.03 -10.23 -14.79
C PHE A 257 14.32 -8.91 -15.51
N ILE A 258 15.42 -8.23 -15.18
CA ILE A 258 15.85 -6.99 -15.81
C ILE A 258 16.88 -7.36 -16.88
N PRO A 259 16.64 -7.05 -18.18
CA PRO A 259 17.66 -7.24 -19.22
C PRO A 259 18.89 -6.37 -18.91
N GLU A 260 20.09 -6.92 -19.11
CA GLU A 260 21.37 -6.18 -19.01
C GLU A 260 21.49 -5.09 -20.07
#